data_AF-A0AA88DGB2-F1
#
_entry.id   AF-A0AA88DGB2-F1
#
_cell.length_a   1.000
_cell.length_b   1.000
_cell.length_c   1.000
_cell.angle_alpha   90.00
_cell.angle_beta   90.00
_cell.angle_gamma   90.00
#
_symmetry.space_group_name_H-M   'P 1'
#
loop_
_entity.id
_entity.type
_entity.pdbx_description
1 polymer ?
#
loop_
_entity_poly.entity_id
_entity_poly.type
_entity_poly.pdbx_seq_one_letter_code
_entity_poly.pdbx_strand_id
1 'polypeptide(L)'
;MKLENSYYVEQQDDTSIPTDVKVPILKEFYRHMYNPEWLFSYCGCGIVKNHDPLAYYLLLFLGGTNDYKVLMDQFHHVSTAFLELGKGYQEAIEDITNRMGAGMAKFICKEVETIDDYDEYCHYVAGLVGLGLSKLFHASGSEDLASDSLSNSMGLFLQDLKYEENSVKAVQCLNDMVTNALIHVEDCLTYMSALRDPAIFRFCAIPQVMAIGTLAMCYNNIEVFRGVVKMRRGLTAKVIDRTKTMADVYGAFYDFSCMLKSKVDNNDPNAKKTLSRLETIQKTCQDSGALTKRKSYVLKNQSNNSALILIFILLAIILAYFSANRPNN
;
A
#
# COMPACT_ATOMS: atom_id res chain seq x y z
N MET A 1 -9.88 1.22 -6.68
CA MET A 1 -10.36 0.30 -5.63
C MET A 1 -9.16 -0.26 -4.89
N LYS A 2 -8.74 0.41 -3.82
CA LYS A 2 -7.73 -0.07 -2.86
C LYS A 2 -8.44 -0.02 -1.52
N LEU A 3 -9.24 -1.03 -1.25
CA LEU A 3 -9.99 -1.19 -0.02
C LEU A 3 -9.74 -2.63 0.38
N GLU A 4 -8.66 -2.84 1.12
CA GLU A 4 -8.47 -4.04 1.95
C GLU A 4 -7.29 -3.75 2.88
N ASN A 5 -7.62 -3.61 4.16
CA ASN A 5 -6.74 -3.82 5.33
C ASN A 5 -5.90 -2.66 5.88
N SER A 6 -6.26 -1.39 5.66
CA SER A 6 -5.62 -0.28 6.41
C SER A 6 -6.53 0.53 7.35
N TYR A 7 -7.80 0.15 7.51
CA TYR A 7 -8.80 1.03 8.13
C TYR A 7 -8.96 0.88 9.66
N TYR A 8 -8.61 -0.26 10.25
CA TYR A 8 -8.88 -0.53 11.67
C TYR A 8 -7.75 -0.07 12.61
N VAL A 9 -6.51 -0.08 12.15
CA VAL A 9 -5.33 0.27 12.95
C VAL A 9 -5.39 1.72 13.48
N GLU A 10 -6.13 2.63 12.83
CA GLU A 10 -6.02 4.07 13.08
C GLU A 10 -6.90 4.63 14.21
N GLN A 11 -8.13 4.11 14.42
CA GLN A 11 -8.89 4.48 15.63
C GLN A 11 -8.21 3.95 16.88
N GLN A 12 -7.57 2.77 16.79
CA GLN A 12 -6.76 2.22 17.86
C GLN A 12 -5.51 3.05 18.13
N ASP A 13 -4.77 3.45 17.08
CA ASP A 13 -3.48 4.15 17.18
C ASP A 13 -3.57 5.67 17.43
N ASP A 14 -4.73 6.30 17.25
CA ASP A 14 -4.90 7.72 17.58
C ASP A 14 -4.92 7.92 19.10
N THR A 15 -3.77 8.26 19.67
CA THR A 15 -3.60 8.51 21.12
C THR A 15 -4.30 9.79 21.60
N SER A 16 -4.87 10.61 20.69
CA SER A 16 -5.62 11.83 21.04
C SER A 16 -7.08 11.57 21.43
N ILE A 17 -7.61 10.37 21.17
CA ILE A 17 -8.98 9.96 21.53
C ILE A 17 -8.95 9.24 22.88
N PRO A 18 -9.65 9.75 23.91
CA PRO A 18 -9.78 9.07 25.20
C PRO A 18 -10.35 7.66 25.07
N THR A 19 -9.79 6.72 25.85
CA THR A 19 -10.16 5.30 25.83
C THR A 19 -11.66 5.05 26.09
N ASP A 20 -12.28 5.83 26.96
CA ASP A 20 -13.70 5.80 27.30
C ASP A 20 -14.61 6.22 26.14
N VAL A 21 -14.09 6.99 25.18
CA VAL A 21 -14.77 7.35 23.93
C VAL A 21 -14.50 6.30 22.85
N LYS A 22 -13.27 5.80 22.77
CA LYS A 22 -12.80 4.86 21.73
C LYS A 22 -13.45 3.48 21.81
N VAL A 23 -13.58 2.93 23.02
CA VAL A 23 -14.09 1.58 23.25
C VAL A 23 -15.54 1.38 22.78
N PRO A 24 -16.50 2.27 23.10
CA PRO A 24 -17.86 2.18 22.58
C PRO A 24 -17.92 2.30 21.05
N ILE A 25 -17.14 3.21 20.46
CA ILE A 25 -17.12 3.40 19.00
C ILE A 25 -16.68 2.11 18.30
N LEU A 26 -15.57 1.51 18.74
CA LEU A 26 -15.05 0.29 18.11
C LEU A 26 -16.04 -0.87 18.20
N LYS A 27 -16.69 -1.05 19.36
CA LYS A 27 -17.68 -2.13 19.56
C LYS A 27 -18.93 -1.94 18.71
N GLU A 28 -19.28 -0.71 18.37
CA GLU A 28 -20.52 -0.35 17.69
C GLU A 28 -20.33 0.04 16.22
N PHE A 29 -19.08 0.08 15.75
CA PHE A 29 -18.72 0.57 14.43
C PHE A 29 -19.44 -0.16 13.29
N TYR A 30 -19.61 -1.48 13.41
CA TYR A 30 -20.33 -2.28 12.41
C TYR A 30 -21.78 -1.80 12.19
N ARG A 31 -22.44 -1.26 13.22
CA ARG A 31 -23.80 -0.72 13.10
C ARG A 31 -23.83 0.57 12.28
N HIS A 32 -22.76 1.36 12.31
CA HIS A 32 -22.66 2.61 11.59
C HIS A 32 -22.54 2.43 10.07
N MET A 33 -22.08 1.27 9.61
CA MET A 33 -22.07 0.92 8.19
C MET A 33 -23.48 0.90 7.56
N TYR A 34 -24.51 0.62 8.37
CA TYR A 34 -25.91 0.63 7.94
C TYR A 34 -26.56 2.02 8.03
N ASN A 35 -25.84 3.03 8.51
CA ASN A 35 -26.36 4.38 8.68
C ASN A 35 -25.58 5.37 7.80
N PRO A 36 -26.08 5.70 6.59
CA PRO A 36 -25.44 6.69 5.71
C PRO A 36 -25.37 8.10 6.32
N GLU A 37 -26.23 8.41 7.28
CA GLU A 37 -26.24 9.71 7.98
C GLU A 37 -25.25 9.75 9.15
N TRP A 38 -24.55 8.65 9.42
CA TRP A 38 -23.53 8.64 10.46
C TRP A 38 -22.33 9.48 10.02
N LEU A 39 -22.01 10.48 10.85
CA LEU A 39 -20.88 11.36 10.66
C LEU A 39 -19.96 11.26 11.87
N PHE A 40 -18.69 10.96 11.60
CA PHE A 40 -17.65 10.98 12.61
C PHE A 40 -16.88 12.29 12.53
N SER A 41 -17.40 13.35 13.15
CA SER A 41 -16.70 14.62 13.27
C SER A 41 -16.14 14.78 14.68
N TYR A 42 -14.85 14.52 14.85
CA TYR A 42 -14.14 14.85 16.09
C TYR A 42 -13.43 16.21 15.93
N CYS A 43 -14.03 17.25 16.50
CA CYS A 43 -13.29 18.36 17.08
C CYS A 43 -13.12 17.97 18.55
N GLY A 44 -11.89 17.69 18.98
CA GLY A 44 -11.66 17.18 20.33
C GLY A 44 -11.99 18.18 21.42
N CYS A 45 -13.26 18.19 21.87
CA CYS A 45 -13.74 18.53 23.21
C CYS A 45 -15.28 18.39 23.25
N GLY A 46 -15.79 17.17 23.39
CA GLY A 46 -17.23 16.93 23.65
C GLY A 46 -18.20 17.52 22.63
N ILE A 47 -19.49 17.33 22.87
CA ILE A 47 -20.53 18.04 22.12
C ILE A 47 -20.39 19.53 22.48
N VAL A 48 -19.85 20.35 21.59
CA VAL A 48 -19.93 21.81 21.70
C VAL A 48 -20.30 22.42 20.36
N LYS A 49 -21.52 22.96 20.31
CA LYS A 49 -21.84 24.12 19.49
C LYS A 49 -20.89 25.24 19.90
N ASN A 50 -19.90 25.57 19.08
CA ASN A 50 -19.37 26.92 18.79
C ASN A 50 -17.91 26.88 18.34
N HIS A 51 -17.65 27.62 17.26
CA HIS A 51 -16.38 27.80 16.55
C HIS A 51 -15.28 28.43 17.41
N ASP A 52 -14.14 27.74 17.56
CA ASP A 52 -12.83 28.36 17.80
C ASP A 52 -11.79 27.81 16.79
N PRO A 53 -11.23 28.64 15.88
CA PRO A 53 -10.29 28.21 14.84
C PRO A 53 -8.87 27.84 15.32
N LEU A 54 -8.45 28.21 16.54
CA LEU A 54 -7.03 28.03 16.92
C LEU A 54 -6.69 26.61 17.39
N ALA A 55 -7.66 25.89 17.97
CA ALA A 55 -7.49 24.48 18.35
C ALA A 55 -7.37 23.55 17.13
N TYR A 56 -7.94 23.97 15.99
CA TYR A 56 -7.94 23.23 14.72
C TYR A 56 -6.53 23.01 14.16
N TYR A 57 -5.62 23.98 14.33
CA TYR A 57 -4.27 23.93 13.77
C TYR A 57 -3.28 23.13 14.62
N LEU A 58 -3.51 22.99 15.93
CA LEU A 58 -2.61 22.22 16.81
C LEU A 58 -2.88 20.71 16.74
N LEU A 59 -4.14 20.29 16.53
CA LEU A 59 -4.51 18.88 16.34
C LEU A 59 -4.06 18.33 14.96
N LEU A 60 -3.94 19.18 13.95
CA LEU A 60 -3.45 18.81 12.61
C LEU A 60 -1.99 18.32 12.60
N PHE A 61 -1.23 18.55 13.68
CA PHE A 61 0.19 18.20 13.76
C PHE A 61 0.49 16.85 14.44
N LEU A 62 -0.48 16.18 15.08
CA LEU A 62 -0.17 15.11 16.04
C LEU A 62 -1.06 13.84 15.97
N GLY A 63 -1.39 13.29 14.79
CA GLY A 63 -1.77 11.86 14.80
C GLY A 63 -2.73 11.27 13.78
N GLY A 64 -2.99 11.89 12.62
CA GLY A 64 -3.67 11.22 11.52
C GLY A 64 -3.18 11.77 10.20
N THR A 65 -2.83 10.92 9.23
CA THR A 65 -2.50 11.45 7.89
C THR A 65 -3.76 12.08 7.29
N ASN A 66 -3.61 13.23 6.63
CA ASN A 66 -4.70 14.10 6.14
C ASN A 66 -5.75 13.35 5.30
N ASP A 67 -5.39 12.21 4.69
CA ASP A 67 -6.26 11.40 3.84
C ASP A 67 -7.33 10.61 4.64
N TYR A 68 -7.10 10.31 5.92
CA TYR A 68 -7.99 9.48 6.74
C TYR A 68 -9.10 10.27 7.42
N LYS A 69 -8.80 11.51 7.81
CA LYS A 69 -9.83 12.46 8.26
C LYS A 69 -10.88 12.66 7.16
N VAL A 70 -10.43 12.81 5.91
CA VAL A 70 -11.30 12.95 4.75
C VAL A 70 -12.20 11.71 4.59
N LEU A 71 -11.66 10.50 4.75
CA LEU A 71 -12.47 9.28 4.69
C LEU A 71 -13.57 9.27 5.75
N MET A 72 -13.25 9.60 7.01
CA MET A 72 -14.21 9.59 8.10
C MET A 72 -15.25 10.71 7.97
N ASP A 73 -14.83 11.90 7.54
CA ASP A 73 -15.73 13.02 7.21
C ASP A 73 -16.67 12.66 6.04
N GLN A 74 -16.24 11.76 5.15
CA GLN A 74 -16.98 11.31 3.98
C GLN A 74 -17.46 9.85 4.07
N PHE A 75 -17.58 9.31 5.28
CA PHE A 75 -17.88 7.88 5.50
C PHE A 75 -19.25 7.46 4.95
N HIS A 76 -20.18 8.39 4.80
CA HIS A 76 -21.48 8.19 4.15
C HIS A 76 -21.36 7.59 2.74
N HIS A 77 -20.30 7.90 1.98
CA HIS A 77 -20.04 7.26 0.68
C HIS A 77 -19.72 5.77 0.83
N VAL A 78 -18.97 5.39 1.88
CA VAL A 78 -18.64 3.99 2.18
C VAL A 78 -19.89 3.23 2.61
N SER A 79 -20.70 3.81 3.51
CA SER A 79 -21.98 3.22 3.92
C SER A 79 -22.93 3.04 2.73
N THR A 80 -23.01 4.02 1.83
CA THR A 80 -23.84 3.93 0.63
C THR A 80 -23.39 2.78 -0.27
N ALA A 81 -22.09 2.70 -0.59
CA ALA A 81 -21.53 1.62 -1.39
C ALA A 81 -21.67 0.24 -0.72
N PHE A 82 -21.55 0.17 0.61
CA PHE A 82 -21.77 -1.04 1.38
C PHE A 82 -23.22 -1.55 1.25
N LEU A 83 -24.20 -0.65 1.32
CA LEU A 83 -25.61 -1.00 1.18
C LEU A 83 -25.99 -1.48 -0.23
N GLU A 84 -25.22 -1.12 -1.25
CA GLU A 84 -25.37 -1.62 -2.62
C GLU A 84 -24.85 -3.05 -2.81
N LEU A 85 -24.05 -3.59 -1.88
CA LEU A 85 -23.52 -4.95 -1.96
C LEU A 85 -24.62 -6.00 -1.75
N GLY A 86 -24.42 -7.18 -2.31
CA GLY A 86 -25.28 -8.34 -2.03
C GLY A 86 -25.24 -8.74 -0.55
N LYS A 87 -26.35 -9.31 -0.04
CA LYS A 87 -26.53 -9.62 1.39
C LYS A 87 -25.40 -10.49 1.98
N GLY A 88 -24.91 -11.48 1.24
CA GLY A 88 -23.79 -12.33 1.70
C GLY A 88 -22.49 -11.55 1.92
N TYR A 89 -22.21 -10.53 1.11
CA TYR A 89 -21.06 -9.65 1.33
C TYR A 89 -21.29 -8.73 2.53
N GLN A 90 -22.51 -8.22 2.71
CA GLN A 90 -22.85 -7.37 3.87
C GLN A 90 -22.67 -8.14 5.18
N GLU A 91 -23.20 -9.37 5.27
CA GLU A 91 -23.08 -10.26 6.43
C GLU A 91 -21.62 -10.60 6.73
N ALA A 92 -20.80 -10.85 5.70
CA ALA A 92 -19.36 -11.11 5.86
C ALA A 92 -18.61 -9.90 6.44
N ILE A 93 -18.83 -8.70 5.89
CA ILE A 93 -18.16 -7.49 6.36
C ILE A 93 -18.64 -7.13 7.77
N GLU A 94 -19.94 -7.26 8.06
CA GLU A 94 -20.51 -6.99 9.39
C GLU A 94 -19.87 -7.89 10.47
N ASP A 95 -19.84 -9.21 10.25
CA ASP A 95 -19.28 -10.17 11.22
C ASP A 95 -17.83 -9.85 11.56
N ILE A 96 -17.01 -9.60 10.53
CA ILE A 96 -15.59 -9.29 10.70
C ILE A 96 -15.39 -7.94 11.39
N THR A 97 -16.16 -6.93 11.01
CA THR A 97 -16.09 -5.59 11.59
C THR A 97 -16.46 -5.61 13.08
N ASN A 98 -17.51 -6.34 13.44
CA ASN A 98 -17.95 -6.50 14.82
C ASN A 98 -16.89 -7.20 15.67
N ARG A 99 -16.39 -8.36 15.21
CA ARG A 99 -15.38 -9.15 15.94
C ARG A 99 -14.06 -8.40 16.08
N MET A 100 -13.63 -7.70 15.04
CA MET A 100 -12.41 -6.90 15.05
C MET A 100 -12.54 -5.71 16.01
N GLY A 101 -13.66 -4.97 15.95
CA GLY A 101 -13.95 -3.87 16.87
C GLY A 101 -13.97 -4.30 18.33
N ALA A 102 -14.58 -5.45 18.64
CA ALA A 102 -14.58 -6.03 19.98
C ALA A 102 -13.17 -6.42 20.45
N GLY A 103 -12.38 -7.04 19.57
CA GLY A 103 -11.00 -7.43 19.85
C GLY A 103 -10.07 -6.25 20.10
N MET A 104 -10.14 -5.22 19.26
CA MET A 104 -9.37 -4.00 19.45
C MET A 104 -9.76 -3.27 20.74
N ALA A 105 -11.07 -3.20 21.04
CA ALA A 105 -11.55 -2.63 22.29
C ALA A 105 -11.00 -3.37 23.54
N LYS A 106 -10.78 -4.68 23.44
CA LYS A 106 -10.15 -5.48 24.51
C LYS A 106 -8.69 -5.07 24.73
N PHE A 107 -7.91 -4.89 23.67
CA PHE A 107 -6.48 -4.58 23.74
C PHE A 107 -6.15 -3.09 23.90
N ILE A 108 -7.14 -2.20 23.87
CA ILE A 108 -6.95 -0.80 24.28
C ILE A 108 -6.73 -0.68 25.80
N CYS A 109 -7.39 -1.53 26.58
CA CYS A 109 -7.31 -1.49 28.05
C CYS A 109 -6.40 -2.58 28.62
N LYS A 110 -5.82 -3.44 27.77
CA LYS A 110 -5.00 -4.59 28.17
C LYS A 110 -3.69 -4.55 27.39
N GLU A 111 -2.57 -4.49 28.11
CA GLU A 111 -1.25 -4.64 27.50
C GLU A 111 -1.03 -6.08 27.02
N VAL A 112 -0.27 -6.22 25.93
CA VAL A 112 0.13 -7.52 25.39
C VAL A 112 1.39 -7.98 26.13
N GLU A 113 1.22 -8.86 27.11
CA GLU A 113 2.32 -9.31 27.98
C GLU A 113 2.83 -10.71 27.61
N THR A 114 1.98 -11.56 27.04
CA THR A 114 2.30 -12.96 26.72
C THR A 114 2.20 -13.24 25.22
N ILE A 115 2.78 -14.38 24.79
CA ILE A 115 2.63 -14.87 23.40
C ILE A 115 1.15 -15.15 23.10
N ASP A 116 0.41 -15.73 24.04
CA ASP A 116 -1.03 -15.98 23.87
C ASP A 116 -1.82 -14.67 23.71
N ASP A 117 -1.45 -13.62 24.45
CA ASP A 117 -2.05 -12.28 24.28
C ASP A 117 -1.72 -11.69 22.92
N TYR A 118 -0.51 -11.92 22.43
CA TYR A 118 -0.09 -11.47 21.11
C TYR A 118 -0.82 -12.22 20.00
N ASP A 119 -0.89 -13.55 20.06
CA ASP A 119 -1.63 -14.37 19.09
C ASP A 119 -3.11 -13.99 19.06
N GLU A 120 -3.70 -13.72 20.23
CA GLU A 120 -5.07 -13.25 20.33
C GLU A 120 -5.22 -11.83 19.74
N TYR A 121 -4.30 -10.91 20.01
CA TYR A 121 -4.30 -9.59 19.38
C TYR A 121 -4.22 -9.69 17.85
N CYS A 122 -3.30 -10.50 17.35
CA CYS A 122 -3.05 -10.74 15.93
C CYS A 122 -4.24 -11.43 15.26
N HIS A 123 -4.94 -12.31 15.96
CA HIS A 123 -6.20 -12.87 15.50
C HIS A 123 -7.20 -11.77 15.17
N TYR A 124 -7.41 -10.82 16.09
CA TYR A 124 -8.40 -9.77 15.89
C TYR A 124 -8.02 -8.78 14.78
N VAL A 125 -6.76 -8.34 14.71
CA VAL A 125 -6.35 -7.28 13.76
C VAL A 125 -5.94 -7.79 12.37
N ALA A 126 -5.59 -9.07 12.24
CA ALA A 126 -5.09 -9.66 10.98
C ALA A 126 -5.72 -11.03 10.65
N GLY A 127 -5.92 -11.90 11.63
CA GLY A 127 -6.57 -13.21 11.42
C GLY A 127 -8.00 -13.09 10.88
N LEU A 128 -8.79 -12.20 11.47
CA LEU A 128 -10.18 -11.94 11.06
C LEU A 128 -10.30 -11.36 9.64
N VAL A 129 -9.29 -10.62 9.19
CA VAL A 129 -9.22 -10.12 7.81
C VAL A 129 -9.14 -11.28 6.81
N GLY A 130 -8.26 -12.26 7.07
CA GLY A 130 -8.16 -13.47 6.24
C GLY A 130 -9.46 -14.27 6.21
N LEU A 131 -10.16 -14.34 7.34
CA LEU A 131 -11.49 -14.94 7.43
C LEU A 131 -12.53 -14.17 6.61
N GLY A 132 -12.51 -12.83 6.67
CA GLY A 132 -13.40 -11.96 5.89
C GLY A 132 -13.26 -12.17 4.40
N LEU A 133 -12.03 -12.19 3.90
CA LEU A 133 -11.75 -12.45 2.49
C LEU A 133 -12.28 -13.82 2.06
N SER A 134 -12.07 -14.84 2.89
CA SER A 134 -12.59 -16.19 2.63
C SER A 134 -14.13 -16.21 2.52
N LYS A 135 -14.81 -15.49 3.41
CA LYS A 135 -16.27 -15.33 3.38
C LYS A 135 -16.75 -14.53 2.17
N LEU A 136 -16.02 -13.52 1.73
CA LEU A 136 -16.34 -12.73 0.54
C LEU A 136 -16.21 -13.57 -0.74
N PHE A 137 -15.16 -14.38 -0.88
CA PHE A 137 -14.97 -15.28 -2.03
C PHE A 137 -16.03 -16.39 -2.08
N HIS A 138 -16.48 -16.86 -0.92
CA HIS A 138 -17.60 -17.78 -0.83
C HIS A 138 -18.92 -17.09 -1.23
N ALA A 139 -19.17 -15.87 -0.74
CA ALA A 139 -20.36 -15.09 -1.07
C ALA A 139 -20.45 -14.70 -2.56
N SER A 140 -19.31 -14.60 -3.25
CA SER A 140 -19.26 -14.40 -4.71
C SER A 140 -19.50 -15.67 -5.53
N GLY A 141 -19.59 -16.83 -4.88
CA GLY A 141 -19.67 -18.14 -5.54
C GLY A 141 -18.40 -18.52 -6.29
N SER A 142 -17.27 -17.88 -5.99
CA SER A 142 -16.01 -18.10 -6.68
C SER A 142 -15.16 -19.20 -6.05
N GLU A 143 -15.34 -19.46 -4.75
CA GLU A 143 -14.56 -20.44 -3.98
C GLU A 143 -15.42 -21.16 -2.93
N ASP A 144 -14.98 -22.36 -2.52
CA ASP A 144 -15.51 -23.03 -1.34
C ASP A 144 -15.03 -22.33 -0.05
N LEU A 145 -15.84 -22.33 1.00
CA LEU A 145 -15.49 -21.68 2.26
C LEU A 145 -14.38 -22.47 2.99
N ALA A 146 -13.21 -21.83 3.16
CA ALA A 146 -12.14 -22.35 4.00
C ALA A 146 -12.53 -22.36 5.49
N SER A 147 -11.93 -23.24 6.30
CA SER A 147 -12.22 -23.29 7.74
C SER A 147 -11.68 -22.05 8.47
N ASP A 148 -12.41 -21.57 9.48
CA ASP A 148 -12.01 -20.43 10.30
C ASP A 148 -10.59 -20.55 10.87
N SER A 149 -10.20 -21.77 11.26
CA SER A 149 -8.84 -22.06 11.74
C SER A 149 -7.77 -21.83 10.68
N LEU A 150 -8.01 -22.24 9.43
CA LEU A 150 -7.05 -22.12 8.33
C LEU A 150 -6.91 -20.66 7.89
N SER A 151 -8.02 -19.93 7.79
CA SER A 151 -8.01 -18.50 7.46
C SER A 151 -7.34 -17.67 8.55
N ASN A 152 -7.55 -18.01 9.82
CA ASN A 152 -6.86 -17.37 10.94
C ASN A 152 -5.34 -17.63 10.91
N SER A 153 -4.92 -18.88 10.71
CA SER A 153 -3.50 -19.23 10.63
C SER A 153 -2.78 -18.48 9.52
N MET A 154 -3.44 -18.18 8.39
CA MET A 154 -2.86 -17.34 7.33
C MET A 154 -2.59 -15.91 7.81
N GLY A 155 -3.53 -15.28 8.51
CA GLY A 155 -3.36 -13.93 9.04
C GLY A 155 -2.32 -13.83 10.16
N LEU A 156 -2.29 -14.82 11.07
CA LEU A 156 -1.28 -14.92 12.12
C LEU A 156 0.13 -15.11 11.56
N PHE A 157 0.30 -16.00 10.57
CA PHE A 157 1.58 -16.21 9.91
C PHE A 157 2.17 -14.90 9.36
N LEU A 158 1.36 -14.07 8.69
CA LEU A 158 1.83 -12.78 8.14
C LEU A 158 2.32 -11.81 9.22
N GLN A 159 1.80 -11.94 10.45
CA GLN A 159 2.12 -11.09 11.58
C GLN A 159 3.37 -11.61 12.33
N ASP A 160 3.57 -12.92 12.41
CA ASP A 160 4.76 -13.56 13.00
C ASP A 160 6.04 -13.26 12.21
N LEU A 161 5.92 -13.05 10.90
CA LEU A 161 7.06 -12.66 10.04
C LEU A 161 7.62 -11.26 10.37
N LYS A 162 6.94 -10.47 11.21
CA LYS A 162 7.39 -9.12 11.62
C LYS A 162 8.48 -9.14 12.70
N TYR A 163 8.60 -10.22 13.45
CA TYR A 163 9.59 -10.31 14.54
C TYR A 163 11.02 -10.46 14.03
N GLU A 164 11.97 -9.81 14.71
CA GLU A 164 13.37 -9.80 14.30
C GLU A 164 14.01 -11.19 14.32
N GLU A 165 13.62 -12.04 15.27
CA GLU A 165 14.07 -13.43 15.38
C GLU A 165 13.70 -14.30 14.16
N ASN A 166 12.62 -13.94 13.46
CA ASN A 166 12.15 -14.61 12.26
C ASN A 166 12.65 -13.97 10.97
N SER A 167 13.43 -12.89 11.05
CA SER A 167 13.85 -12.07 9.89
C SER A 167 14.45 -12.88 8.73
N VAL A 168 15.30 -13.87 9.02
CA VAL A 168 15.91 -14.73 7.98
C VAL A 168 14.85 -15.56 7.26
N LYS A 169 13.97 -16.24 8.01
CA LYS A 169 12.89 -17.07 7.44
C LYS A 169 11.83 -16.23 6.74
N ALA A 170 11.52 -15.06 7.29
CA ALA A 170 10.60 -14.08 6.70
C ALA A 170 11.09 -13.61 5.34
N VAL A 171 12.37 -13.24 5.22
CA VAL A 171 12.97 -12.84 3.94
C VAL A 171 13.04 -14.01 2.95
N GLN A 172 13.33 -15.24 3.41
CA GLN A 172 13.29 -16.42 2.53
C GLN A 172 11.88 -16.71 2.00
N CYS A 173 10.86 -16.61 2.86
CA CYS A 173 9.46 -16.75 2.45
C CYS A 173 9.05 -15.64 1.46
N LEU A 174 9.46 -14.39 1.73
CA LEU A 174 9.25 -13.27 0.82
C LEU A 174 9.90 -13.51 -0.55
N ASN A 175 11.14 -14.00 -0.57
CA ASN A 175 11.84 -14.33 -1.80
C ASN A 175 11.11 -15.43 -2.57
N ASP A 176 10.59 -16.46 -1.89
CA ASP A 176 9.78 -17.50 -2.52
C ASP A 176 8.50 -16.95 -3.16
N MET A 177 7.76 -16.10 -2.44
CA MET A 177 6.54 -15.46 -2.95
C MET A 177 6.83 -14.58 -4.17
N VAL A 178 7.90 -13.77 -4.13
CA VAL A 178 8.31 -12.95 -5.28
C VAL A 178 8.72 -13.83 -6.45
N THR A 179 9.49 -14.89 -6.20
CA THR A 179 9.93 -15.83 -7.25
C THR A 179 8.76 -16.58 -7.88
N ASN A 180 7.73 -16.90 -7.10
CA ASN A 180 6.49 -17.45 -7.63
C ASN A 180 5.75 -16.44 -8.52
N ALA A 181 5.64 -15.17 -8.09
CA ALA A 181 5.00 -14.12 -8.87
C ALA A 181 5.70 -13.87 -10.23
N LEU A 182 7.02 -14.04 -10.31
CA LEU A 182 7.79 -13.87 -11.55
C LEU A 182 7.40 -14.85 -12.66
N ILE A 183 6.72 -15.96 -12.35
CA ILE A 183 6.25 -16.93 -13.35
C ILE A 183 5.27 -16.28 -14.33
N HIS A 184 4.46 -15.32 -13.88
CA HIS A 184 3.40 -14.70 -14.68
C HIS A 184 3.90 -13.57 -15.60
N VAL A 185 5.17 -13.19 -15.51
CA VAL A 185 5.69 -12.03 -16.25
C VAL A 185 5.59 -12.22 -17.76
N GLU A 186 5.89 -13.41 -18.27
CA GLU A 186 5.83 -13.70 -19.71
C GLU A 186 4.39 -13.61 -20.26
N ASP A 187 3.41 -14.09 -19.50
CA ASP A 187 1.99 -13.98 -19.83
C ASP A 187 1.54 -12.52 -19.84
N CYS A 188 1.97 -11.72 -18.84
CA CYS A 188 1.69 -10.28 -18.80
C CYS A 188 2.27 -9.55 -20.03
N LEU A 189 3.50 -9.86 -20.43
CA LEU A 189 4.13 -9.28 -21.62
C LEU A 189 3.39 -9.68 -22.89
N THR A 190 2.99 -10.95 -23.00
CA THR A 190 2.21 -11.47 -24.12
C THR A 190 0.85 -10.77 -24.21
N TYR A 191 0.13 -10.65 -23.10
CA TYR A 191 -1.16 -9.97 -23.02
C TYR A 191 -1.05 -8.50 -23.49
N MET A 192 -0.10 -7.75 -22.94
CA MET A 192 0.10 -6.35 -23.30
C MET A 192 0.52 -6.17 -24.76
N SER A 193 1.25 -7.12 -25.34
CA SER A 193 1.65 -7.08 -26.75
C SER A 193 0.48 -7.19 -27.73
N ALA A 194 -0.63 -7.80 -27.30
CA ALA A 194 -1.83 -7.99 -28.11
C ALA A 194 -2.80 -6.78 -28.10
N LEU A 195 -2.60 -5.84 -27.17
CA LEU A 195 -3.45 -4.65 -27.03
C LEU A 195 -3.15 -3.63 -28.14
N ARG A 196 -4.20 -3.21 -28.86
CA ARG A 196 -4.10 -2.29 -30.00
C ARG A 196 -4.51 -0.86 -29.66
N ASP A 197 -5.47 -0.69 -28.75
CA ASP A 197 -5.93 0.64 -28.33
C ASP A 197 -4.92 1.27 -27.36
N PRO A 198 -4.38 2.48 -27.65
CA PRO A 198 -3.36 3.10 -26.81
C PRO A 198 -3.82 3.45 -25.38
N ALA A 199 -5.11 3.76 -25.18
CA ALA A 199 -5.62 4.10 -23.85
C ALA A 199 -5.78 2.84 -22.98
N ILE A 200 -6.36 1.77 -23.56
CA ILE A 200 -6.47 0.45 -22.92
C ILE A 200 -5.07 -0.12 -22.66
N PHE A 201 -4.15 -0.01 -23.62
CA PHE A 201 -2.77 -0.41 -23.46
C PHE A 201 -2.12 0.24 -22.24
N ARG A 202 -2.20 1.56 -22.11
CA ARG A 202 -1.59 2.28 -20.99
C ARG A 202 -2.27 1.96 -19.65
N PHE A 203 -3.59 1.79 -19.66
CA PHE A 203 -4.35 1.38 -18.49
C PHE A 203 -3.88 0.01 -17.95
N CYS A 204 -3.61 -0.95 -18.83
CA CYS A 204 -3.08 -2.25 -18.44
C CYS A 204 -1.57 -2.23 -18.14
N ALA A 205 -0.79 -1.48 -18.91
CA ALA A 205 0.68 -1.53 -18.85
C ALA A 205 1.29 -0.82 -17.64
N ILE A 206 0.74 0.34 -17.25
CA ILE A 206 1.26 1.11 -16.12
C ILE A 206 1.22 0.30 -14.80
N PRO A 207 0.08 -0.33 -14.42
CA PRO A 207 0.03 -1.19 -13.24
C PRO A 207 1.02 -2.35 -13.28
N GLN A 208 1.24 -2.97 -14.45
CA GLN A 208 2.16 -4.10 -14.59
C GLN A 208 3.63 -3.69 -14.43
N VAL A 209 4.02 -2.54 -14.99
CA VAL A 209 5.36 -1.98 -14.77
C VAL A 209 5.56 -1.59 -13.30
N MET A 210 4.53 -1.04 -12.65
CA MET A 210 4.56 -0.73 -11.22
C MET A 210 4.66 -1.99 -10.35
N ALA A 211 4.01 -3.09 -10.76
CA ALA A 211 4.04 -4.36 -10.05
C ALA A 211 5.45 -4.95 -10.05
N ILE A 212 6.09 -5.12 -11.22
CA ILE A 212 7.47 -5.63 -11.28
C ILE A 212 8.47 -4.70 -10.57
N GLY A 213 8.25 -3.38 -10.62
CA GLY A 213 9.04 -2.43 -9.85
C GLY A 213 8.91 -2.62 -8.34
N THR A 214 7.69 -2.92 -7.86
CA THR A 214 7.43 -3.21 -6.44
C THR A 214 8.05 -4.54 -6.04
N LEU A 215 7.92 -5.59 -6.85
CA LEU A 215 8.60 -6.88 -6.62
C LEU A 215 10.12 -6.69 -6.49
N ALA A 216 10.73 -5.88 -7.37
CA ALA A 216 12.15 -5.57 -7.30
C ALA A 216 12.55 -4.80 -6.03
N MET A 217 11.65 -4.01 -5.43
CA MET A 217 11.88 -3.32 -4.16
C MET A 217 11.68 -4.23 -2.94
N CYS A 218 10.74 -5.17 -3.00
CA CYS A 218 10.46 -6.12 -1.93
C CYS A 218 11.47 -7.26 -1.87
N TYR A 219 12.03 -7.70 -3.00
CA TYR A 219 12.94 -8.85 -3.02
C TYR A 219 14.18 -8.61 -2.14
N ASN A 220 14.48 -9.61 -1.30
CA ASN A 220 15.57 -9.60 -0.33
C ASN A 220 15.60 -8.33 0.54
N ASN A 221 14.44 -7.87 1.00
CA ASN A 221 14.30 -6.62 1.75
C ASN A 221 13.49 -6.82 3.04
N ILE A 222 14.17 -6.79 4.19
CA ILE A 222 13.55 -6.94 5.52
C ILE A 222 12.57 -5.81 5.86
N GLU A 223 12.73 -4.62 5.25
CA GLU A 223 11.86 -3.48 5.52
C GLU A 223 10.40 -3.72 5.10
N VAL A 224 10.13 -4.75 4.28
CA VAL A 224 8.77 -5.21 3.96
C VAL A 224 8.01 -5.62 5.23
N PHE A 225 8.70 -6.13 6.23
CA PHE A 225 8.11 -6.59 7.49
C PHE A 225 8.11 -5.52 8.59
N ARG A 226 8.88 -4.45 8.40
CA ARG A 226 9.06 -3.37 9.39
C ARG A 226 8.37 -2.06 9.03
N GLY A 227 7.90 -1.93 7.79
CA GLY A 227 7.28 -0.71 7.35
C GLY A 227 6.78 -0.77 5.92
N VAL A 228 6.55 0.42 5.36
CA VAL A 228 5.90 0.56 4.05
C VAL A 228 6.95 0.63 2.94
N VAL A 229 7.12 -0.48 2.22
CA VAL A 229 7.92 -0.51 0.99
C VAL A 229 7.05 -0.08 -0.19
N LYS A 230 7.29 1.12 -0.72
CA LYS A 230 6.57 1.67 -1.88
C LYS A 230 7.55 2.31 -2.87
N MET A 231 7.18 2.29 -4.15
CA MET A 231 7.91 3.06 -5.16
C MET A 231 7.91 4.55 -4.79
N ARG A 232 9.07 5.21 -4.86
CA ARG A 232 9.15 6.66 -4.63
C ARG A 232 8.26 7.40 -5.62
N ARG A 233 7.51 8.42 -5.16
CA ARG A 233 6.57 9.21 -5.99
C ARG A 233 7.18 9.69 -7.31
N GLY A 234 8.44 10.12 -7.31
CA GLY A 234 9.13 10.54 -8.54
C GLY A 234 9.39 9.41 -9.54
N LEU A 235 9.67 8.19 -9.06
CA LEU A 235 9.81 7.01 -9.91
C LEU A 235 8.43 6.57 -10.44
N THR A 236 7.40 6.60 -9.61
CA THR A 236 6.01 6.34 -10.04
C THR A 236 5.57 7.31 -11.13
N ALA A 237 5.80 8.61 -10.95
CA ALA A 237 5.50 9.62 -11.97
C ALA A 237 6.26 9.33 -13.28
N LYS A 238 7.54 8.94 -13.18
CA LYS A 238 8.37 8.57 -14.33
C LYS A 238 7.84 7.32 -15.06
N VAL A 239 7.31 6.34 -14.34
CA VAL A 239 6.65 5.15 -14.93
C VAL A 239 5.39 5.57 -15.68
N ILE A 240 4.49 6.32 -15.03
CA ILE A 240 3.21 6.76 -15.62
C ILE A 240 3.43 7.61 -16.88
N ASP A 241 4.40 8.52 -16.84
CA ASP A 241 4.74 9.40 -17.96
C ASP A 241 5.35 8.64 -19.14
N ARG A 242 6.27 7.70 -18.87
CA ARG A 242 7.07 7.06 -19.94
C ARG A 242 6.45 5.80 -20.52
N THR A 243 5.57 5.10 -19.82
CA THR A 243 4.92 3.90 -20.36
C THR A 243 3.87 4.29 -21.41
N LYS A 244 4.28 4.33 -22.68
CA LYS A 244 3.42 4.69 -23.83
C LYS A 244 3.32 3.59 -24.87
N THR A 245 4.35 2.76 -24.99
CA THR A 245 4.47 1.70 -26.00
C THR A 245 4.97 0.40 -25.38
N MET A 246 4.84 -0.72 -26.09
CA MET A 246 5.44 -2.00 -25.67
C MET A 246 6.96 -1.92 -25.52
N ALA A 247 7.64 -1.08 -26.30
CA ALA A 247 9.08 -0.85 -26.13
C ALA A 247 9.41 -0.28 -24.75
N ASP A 248 8.57 0.61 -24.23
CA ASP A 248 8.73 1.17 -22.88
C ASP A 248 8.49 0.11 -21.80
N VAL A 249 7.53 -0.79 -22.02
CA VAL A 249 7.22 -1.91 -21.13
C VAL A 249 8.39 -2.89 -21.07
N TYR A 250 8.85 -3.41 -22.21
CA TYR A 250 10.02 -4.30 -22.23
C TYR A 250 11.26 -3.64 -21.61
N GLY A 251 11.47 -2.35 -21.87
CA GLY A 251 12.54 -1.58 -21.25
C GLY A 251 12.43 -1.50 -19.72
N ALA A 252 11.23 -1.29 -19.19
CA ALA A 252 11.00 -1.21 -17.75
C ALA A 252 11.12 -2.57 -17.07
N PHE A 253 10.54 -3.62 -17.66
CA PHE A 253 10.65 -5.00 -17.17
C PHE A 253 12.12 -5.46 -17.15
N TYR A 254 12.89 -5.15 -18.19
CA TYR A 254 14.32 -5.40 -18.23
C TYR A 254 15.06 -4.67 -17.09
N ASP A 255 14.85 -3.36 -16.92
CA ASP A 255 15.49 -2.59 -15.85
C ASP A 255 15.19 -3.14 -14.46
N PHE A 256 13.92 -3.42 -14.16
CA PHE A 256 13.52 -3.94 -12.85
C PHE A 256 13.98 -5.38 -12.65
N SER A 257 14.02 -6.21 -13.69
CA SER A 257 14.61 -7.55 -13.61
C SER A 257 16.10 -7.51 -13.29
N CYS A 258 16.86 -6.56 -13.87
CA CYS A 258 18.27 -6.34 -13.53
C CYS A 258 18.46 -5.89 -12.07
N MET A 259 17.61 -4.97 -11.60
CA MET A 259 17.60 -4.54 -10.20
C MET A 259 17.33 -5.74 -9.27
N LEU A 260 16.31 -6.54 -9.57
CA LEU A 260 15.98 -7.73 -8.78
C LEU A 260 17.13 -8.74 -8.79
N LYS A 261 17.71 -9.00 -9.97
CA LYS A 261 18.87 -9.91 -10.15
C LYS A 261 20.07 -9.50 -9.29
N SER A 262 20.36 -8.20 -9.17
CA SER A 262 21.45 -7.69 -8.33
C SER A 262 21.27 -7.91 -6.82
N LYS A 263 20.05 -8.24 -6.37
CA LYS A 263 19.72 -8.48 -4.96
C LYS A 263 19.65 -9.97 -4.60
N VAL A 264 19.83 -10.87 -5.57
CA VAL A 264 19.78 -12.31 -5.32
C VAL A 264 21.02 -12.73 -4.53
N ASP A 265 20.80 -13.18 -3.30
CA ASP A 265 21.81 -13.85 -2.48
C ASP A 265 21.91 -15.32 -2.92
N ASN A 266 23.12 -15.81 -3.19
CA ASN A 266 23.37 -17.20 -3.57
C ASN A 266 23.08 -18.18 -2.42
N ASN A 267 23.01 -17.71 -1.17
CA ASN A 267 22.64 -18.51 -0.02
C ASN A 267 21.12 -18.68 0.15
N ASP A 268 20.31 -17.91 -0.60
CA ASP A 268 18.85 -18.05 -0.57
C ASP A 268 18.43 -19.40 -1.19
N PRO A 269 17.53 -20.17 -0.53
CA PRO A 269 17.09 -21.46 -1.04
C PRO A 269 16.49 -21.42 -2.46
N ASN A 270 15.89 -20.28 -2.84
CA ASN A 270 15.26 -20.07 -4.13
C ASN A 270 16.16 -19.37 -5.16
N ALA A 271 17.40 -19.01 -4.80
CA ALA A 271 18.30 -18.22 -5.64
C ALA A 271 18.39 -18.72 -7.09
N LYS A 272 18.63 -20.02 -7.30
CA LYS A 272 18.74 -20.62 -8.64
C LYS A 272 17.46 -20.48 -9.47
N LYS A 273 16.31 -20.73 -8.83
CA LYS A 273 14.98 -20.61 -9.47
C LYS A 273 14.70 -19.15 -9.82
N THR A 274 14.99 -18.22 -8.92
CA THR A 274 14.84 -16.78 -9.14
C THR A 274 15.70 -16.31 -10.31
N LEU A 275 16.99 -16.67 -10.32
CA LEU A 275 17.93 -16.30 -11.38
C LEU A 275 17.47 -16.80 -12.74
N SER A 276 17.04 -18.06 -12.83
CA SER A 276 16.53 -18.65 -14.06
C SER A 276 15.30 -17.88 -14.59
N ARG A 277 14.34 -17.53 -13.71
CA ARG A 277 13.17 -16.74 -14.11
C ARG A 277 13.54 -15.34 -14.60
N LEU A 278 14.43 -14.66 -13.89
CA LEU A 278 14.90 -13.33 -14.28
C LEU A 278 15.64 -13.36 -15.61
N GLU A 279 16.44 -14.40 -15.87
CA GLU A 279 17.13 -14.60 -17.15
C GLU A 279 16.15 -14.80 -18.29
N THR A 280 15.08 -15.57 -18.09
CA THR A 280 14.01 -15.70 -19.08
C THR A 280 13.35 -14.35 -19.36
N ILE A 281 12.99 -13.59 -18.32
CA ILE A 281 12.39 -12.25 -18.48
C ILE A 281 13.32 -11.32 -19.24
N GLN A 282 14.61 -11.29 -18.87
CA GLN A 282 15.63 -10.48 -19.54
C GLN A 282 15.76 -10.84 -21.01
N LYS A 283 15.81 -12.14 -21.31
CA LYS A 283 15.89 -12.65 -22.67
C LYS A 283 14.65 -12.28 -23.49
N THR A 284 13.44 -12.51 -22.97
CA THR A 284 12.18 -12.10 -23.61
C THR A 284 12.15 -10.60 -23.92
N CYS A 285 12.64 -9.78 -23.00
CA CYS A 285 12.75 -8.33 -23.23
C CYS A 285 13.82 -7.97 -24.28
N GLN A 286 14.95 -8.68 -24.33
CA GLN A 286 16.01 -8.48 -25.32
C GLN A 286 15.57 -8.89 -26.73
N ASP A 287 14.96 -10.07 -26.84
CA ASP A 287 14.50 -10.67 -28.09
C ASP A 287 13.38 -9.84 -28.75
N SER A 288 12.69 -8.99 -27.98
CA SER A 288 11.73 -8.01 -28.52
C SER A 288 12.33 -6.99 -29.49
N GLY A 289 13.66 -6.81 -29.49
CA GLY A 289 14.37 -5.82 -30.32
C GLY A 289 14.16 -4.36 -29.89
N ALA A 290 13.39 -4.12 -28.81
CA ALA A 290 12.97 -2.79 -28.40
C ALA A 290 13.98 -2.03 -27.51
N LEU A 291 15.04 -2.69 -27.05
CA LEU A 291 15.95 -2.14 -26.04
C LEU A 291 16.97 -1.11 -26.57
N THR A 292 17.14 -0.97 -27.89
CA THR A 292 18.23 -0.19 -28.52
C THR A 292 18.00 1.34 -28.55
N LYS A 293 16.82 1.86 -28.16
CA LYS A 293 16.49 3.30 -28.24
C LYS A 293 16.09 3.98 -26.91
N ARG A 294 16.43 3.41 -25.74
CA ARG A 294 15.76 3.79 -24.46
C ARG A 294 16.55 4.71 -23.51
N LYS A 295 15.82 5.47 -22.68
CA LYS A 295 16.31 6.12 -21.45
C LYS A 295 15.93 5.26 -20.23
N SER A 296 16.91 4.68 -19.53
CA SER A 296 16.67 3.78 -18.37
C SER A 296 15.79 4.42 -17.27
N TYR A 297 14.95 3.58 -16.67
CA TYR A 297 14.13 3.91 -15.50
C TYR A 297 14.97 3.97 -14.23
N VAL A 298 16.01 3.13 -14.14
CA VAL A 298 16.78 2.85 -12.91
C VAL A 298 18.16 3.52 -12.91
N LEU A 299 18.83 3.63 -14.06
CA LEU A 299 20.12 4.30 -14.14
C LEU A 299 19.94 5.83 -14.07
N LYS A 300 20.47 6.41 -12.99
CA LYS A 300 20.56 7.84 -12.77
C LYS A 300 21.70 8.35 -13.63
N ASN A 301 21.39 9.04 -14.73
CA ASN A 301 22.29 10.12 -15.12
C ASN A 301 22.16 11.14 -13.99
N GLN A 302 23.28 11.46 -13.34
CA GLN A 302 23.37 12.42 -12.25
C GLN A 302 23.01 13.79 -12.83
N SER A 303 21.72 14.06 -12.96
CA SER A 303 21.21 15.30 -13.56
C SER A 303 21.62 16.46 -12.66
N ASN A 304 22.15 17.49 -13.30
CA ASN A 304 22.63 18.78 -12.81
C ASN A 304 21.56 19.62 -12.06
N ASN A 305 20.69 18.99 -11.26
CA ASN A 305 19.62 19.63 -10.53
C ASN A 305 20.17 20.59 -9.45
N SER A 306 21.35 20.30 -8.90
CA SER A 306 22.05 21.23 -8.01
C SER A 306 22.47 22.52 -8.74
N ALA A 307 22.90 22.42 -10.01
CA ALA A 307 23.27 23.59 -10.81
C ALA A 307 22.06 24.45 -11.19
N LEU A 308 20.90 23.84 -11.48
CA LEU A 308 19.66 24.57 -11.77
C LEU A 308 19.14 25.35 -10.55
N ILE A 309 19.25 24.76 -9.35
CA ILE A 309 18.91 25.44 -8.09
C ILE A 309 19.84 26.63 -7.86
N LEU A 310 21.15 26.46 -8.07
CA LEU A 310 22.14 27.54 -7.98
C LEU A 310 21.88 28.67 -8.99
N ILE A 311 21.53 28.34 -10.23
CA ILE A 311 21.18 29.33 -11.27
C ILE A 311 19.92 30.10 -10.89
N PHE A 312 18.90 29.42 -10.35
CA PHE A 312 17.67 30.08 -9.90
C PHE A 312 17.94 31.03 -8.72
N ILE A 313 18.73 30.60 -7.73
CA ILE A 313 19.14 31.45 -6.60
C ILE A 313 19.91 32.68 -7.09
N LEU A 314 20.86 32.51 -8.01
CA LEU A 314 21.63 33.62 -8.59
C LEU A 314 20.73 34.60 -9.36
N LEU A 315 19.81 34.11 -10.19
CA LEU A 315 18.85 34.95 -10.90
C LEU A 315 17.92 35.71 -9.95
N ALA A 316 17.44 35.07 -8.89
CA ALA A 316 16.60 35.70 -7.87
C ALA A 316 17.36 36.83 -7.14
N ILE A 317 18.63 36.61 -6.78
CA ILE A 317 19.48 37.64 -6.17
C ILE A 317 19.71 38.80 -7.12
N ILE A 318 20.01 38.53 -8.40
CA ILE A 318 20.22 39.56 -9.42
C ILE A 318 18.95 40.40 -9.63
N LEU A 319 17.79 39.76 -9.73
CA LEU A 319 16.50 40.43 -9.88
C LEU A 319 16.14 41.28 -8.66
N ALA A 320 16.39 40.77 -7.45
CA ALA A 320 16.19 41.52 -6.21
C ALA A 320 17.12 42.74 -6.14
N TYR A 321 18.38 42.59 -6.53
CA TYR A 321 19.35 43.70 -6.57
C TYR A 321 18.94 44.78 -7.58
N PHE A 322 18.54 44.40 -8.79
CA PHE A 322 18.06 45.36 -9.80
C PHE A 322 16.74 46.03 -9.42
N SER A 323 15.86 45.33 -8.70
CA SER A 323 14.63 45.93 -8.18
C SER A 323 14.89 46.92 -7.04
N ALA A 324 15.88 46.66 -6.19
CA ALA A 324 16.24 47.53 -5.07
C ALA A 324 17.00 48.80 -5.51
N ASN A 325 17.74 48.73 -6.62
CA ASN A 325 18.55 49.85 -7.14
C ASN A 325 17.88 50.62 -8.30
N ARG A 326 16.58 50.45 -8.55
CA ARG A 326 15.87 51.33 -9.48
C ARG A 326 15.77 52.73 -8.86
N PRO A 327 16.30 53.78 -9.49
CA PRO A 327 16.07 55.14 -9.02
C PRO A 327 14.57 55.44 -9.12
N ASN A 328 13.99 55.89 -8.01
CA ASN A 328 12.63 56.42 -7.98
C ASN A 328 12.61 57.70 -8.83
N ASN A 329 12.16 57.58 -10.07
CA ASN A 329 11.78 58.73 -10.90
C ASN A 329 10.36 59.15 -10.60
#